data_AF-A0A109LRK5-F1
#
_entry.id   AF-A0A109LRK5-F1
#
_cell.length_a   1.000
_cell.length_b   1.000
_cell.length_c   1.000
_cell.angle_alpha   90.00
_cell.angle_beta   90.00
_cell.angle_gamma   90.00
#
_symmetry.space_group_name_H-M   'P 1'
#
loop_
_entity.id
_entity.type
_entity.pdbx_description
1 polymer ?
#
loop_
_entity_poly.entity_id
_entity_poly.type
_entity_poly.pdbx_seq_one_letter_code
_entity_poly.pdbx_strand_id
1 'polypeptide(L)' 'MSNSRIDAGFDCGNIEVLSDSGIMAKLGIRIDASSEFVWCFHFRVNSVPGRALQLKITALKNYVFQGRWPGYCGSVT' A
#
# COMPACT_ATOMS: atom_id res chain seq x y z
N MET A 1 -2.17 -18.33 -10.52
CA MET A 1 -1.00 -18.29 -9.61
C MET A 1 -1.05 -16.97 -8.87
N SER A 2 -1.52 -17.00 -7.63
CA SER A 2 -1.57 -15.83 -6.73
C SER A 2 -0.20 -15.67 -6.08
N ASN A 3 0.55 -14.64 -6.49
CA ASN A 3 1.81 -14.30 -5.83
C ASN A 3 1.47 -13.58 -4.51
N SER A 4 1.13 -14.36 -3.47
CA SER A 4 0.64 -13.91 -2.15
C SER A 4 1.74 -13.27 -1.29
N ARG A 5 2.51 -12.35 -1.88
CA ARG A 5 3.58 -11.64 -1.18
C ARG A 5 3.04 -10.49 -0.33
N ILE A 6 2.02 -9.82 -0.85
CA ILE A 6 1.39 -8.67 -0.21
C ILE A 6 -0.02 -9.09 0.15
N ASP A 7 -0.35 -8.98 1.44
CA ASP A 7 -1.65 -9.36 1.98
C ASP A 7 -2.30 -8.18 2.70
N ALA A 8 -3.61 -8.08 2.55
CA ALA A 8 -4.49 -7.09 3.17
C ALA A 8 -5.83 -7.70 3.59
N GLY A 9 -5.92 -9.03 3.62
CA GLY A 9 -7.13 -9.79 3.99
C GLY A 9 -7.33 -9.94 5.50
N PHE A 10 -6.97 -8.92 6.28
CA PHE A 10 -7.08 -8.89 7.73
C PHE A 10 -7.76 -7.60 8.21
N ASP A 11 -8.13 -7.53 9.48
CA ASP A 11 -8.79 -6.35 10.05
C ASP A 11 -7.96 -5.08 9.85
N CYS A 12 -8.61 -4.02 9.36
CA CYS A 12 -7.99 -2.76 8.93
C CYS A 12 -7.06 -2.86 7.71
N GLY A 13 -6.94 -4.03 7.08
CA GLY A 13 -6.18 -4.21 5.84
C GLY A 13 -6.77 -3.37 4.72
N ASN A 14 -5.95 -2.52 4.11
CA ASN A 14 -6.39 -1.63 3.04
C ASN A 14 -5.27 -1.36 2.02
N ILE A 15 -5.12 -2.28 1.07
CA ILE A 15 -4.29 -2.08 -0.13
C ILE A 15 -4.78 -2.99 -1.26
N GLU A 16 -4.54 -2.58 -2.49
CA GLU A 16 -4.61 -3.41 -3.69
C GLU A 16 -3.24 -3.49 -4.38
N VAL A 17 -2.93 -4.65 -4.95
CA VAL A 17 -1.69 -4.87 -5.70
C VAL A 17 -1.98 -4.66 -7.19
N LEU A 18 -1.47 -3.57 -7.75
CA LEU A 18 -1.64 -3.25 -9.17
C LEU A 18 -0.65 -4.02 -10.05
N SER A 19 0.59 -4.20 -9.56
CA SER A 19 1.61 -5.01 -10.22
C SER A 19 2.69 -5.45 -9.24
N ASP A 20 3.25 -6.65 -9.40
CA ASP A 20 4.37 -7.16 -8.61
C ASP A 20 5.44 -7.75 -9.55
N SER A 21 6.67 -7.23 -9.49
CA SER A 21 7.84 -7.74 -10.23
C SER A 21 8.85 -8.46 -9.34
N GLY A 22 8.52 -8.72 -8.07
CA GLY A 22 9.37 -9.40 -7.09
C GLY A 22 10.42 -8.50 -6.41
N ILE A 23 10.87 -7.41 -7.05
CA ILE A 23 11.70 -6.37 -6.40
C ILE A 23 10.98 -5.04 -6.26
N MET A 24 9.90 -4.87 -7.02
CA MET A 24 9.09 -3.67 -7.01
C MET A 24 7.62 -4.07 -7.05
N ALA A 25 6.80 -3.48 -6.18
CA ALA A 25 5.36 -3.60 -6.24
C ALA A 25 4.73 -2.22 -6.37
N LYS A 26 3.72 -2.12 -7.25
CA LYS A 26 2.85 -0.94 -7.35
C LYS A 26 1.57 -1.23 -6.61
N LEU A 27 1.21 -0.30 -5.73
CA LEU A 27 0.09 -0.43 -4.81
C LEU A 27 -0.91 0.70 -5.02
N GLY A 28 -2.19 0.37 -4.89
CA GLY A 28 -3.30 1.31 -4.80
C GLY A 28 -3.93 1.21 -3.41
N ILE A 29 -4.48 2.31 -2.91
CA ILE A 29 -5.28 2.28 -1.67
C ILE A 29 -6.73 2.03 -2.08
N ARG A 30 -7.40 1.04 -1.48
CA ARG A 30 -8.82 0.82 -1.78
C ARG A 30 -9.63 1.93 -1.11
N ILE A 31 -10.61 2.41 -1.83
CA ILE A 31 -11.56 3.42 -1.37
C ILE A 31 -12.89 2.74 -1.29
N ASP A 32 -13.55 2.90 -0.16
CA ASP A 32 -14.95 2.51 -0.08
C ASP A 32 -15.76 3.42 -1.00
N ALA A 33 -16.64 2.83 -1.80
CA ALA A 33 -17.43 3.55 -2.80
C ALA A 33 -18.29 4.70 -2.22
N SER A 34 -18.46 4.74 -0.89
CA SER A 34 -19.18 5.77 -0.15
C SER A 34 -18.28 6.81 0.55
N SER A 35 -16.95 6.71 0.43
CA SER A 35 -16.02 7.61 1.11
C SER A 35 -15.23 8.48 0.12
N GLU A 36 -15.30 9.79 0.32
CA GLU A 36 -14.43 10.75 -0.37
C GLU A 36 -13.04 10.88 0.30
N PHE A 37 -12.83 10.15 1.41
CA PHE A 37 -11.62 10.23 2.22
C PHE A 37 -10.89 8.90 2.29
N VAL A 38 -9.56 8.98 2.22
CA VAL A 38 -8.64 7.86 2.44
C VAL A 38 -7.90 8.12 3.75
N TRP A 39 -8.18 7.32 4.79
CA TRP A 39 -7.63 7.58 6.14
C TRP A 39 -6.35 6.80 6.42
N CYS A 40 -6.31 5.49 6.13
CA CYS A 40 -5.15 4.64 6.41
C CYS A 40 -4.94 3.57 5.33
N PHE A 41 -3.69 3.19 5.11
CA PHE A 41 -3.30 1.95 4.44
C PHE A 41 -2.64 1.01 5.46
N HIS A 42 -2.97 -0.27 5.41
CA HIS A 42 -2.35 -1.30 6.24
C HIS A 42 -2.24 -2.57 5.40
N PHE A 43 -1.04 -3.12 5.30
CA PHE A 43 -0.78 -4.34 4.57
C PHE A 43 0.43 -5.07 5.16
N ARG A 44 0.52 -6.37 4.89
CA ARG A 44 1.66 -7.22 5.22
C ARG A 44 2.47 -7.49 3.97
N VAL A 45 3.78 -7.63 4.15
CA VAL A 45 4.68 -8.02 3.07
C VAL A 45 5.57 -9.16 3.54
N ASN A 46 5.48 -10.27 2.83
CA ASN A 46 6.45 -11.35 2.94
C ASN A 46 7.65 -10.98 2.05
N SER A 47 8.85 -10.86 2.63
CA SER A 47 10.06 -10.59 1.86
C SER A 47 11.17 -11.53 2.27
N VAL A 48 12.11 -11.76 1.36
CA VAL A 48 13.32 -12.51 1.67
C VAL A 48 14.25 -11.58 2.45
N PRO A 49 14.76 -11.99 3.63
CA PRO A 49 15.73 -11.21 4.38
C PRO A 49 16.91 -10.77 3.53
N GLY A 50 17.41 -9.54 3.75
CA GLY A 50 18.56 -9.00 3.03
C GLY A 50 18.26 -8.50 1.61
N ARG A 51 17.01 -8.53 1.14
CA ARG A 51 16.62 -8.02 -0.18
C ARG A 51 15.85 -6.71 -0.06
N ALA A 52 16.39 -5.65 -0.67
CA ALA A 52 15.67 -4.38 -0.79
C ALA A 52 14.40 -4.55 -1.63
N LEU A 53 13.30 -3.98 -1.15
CA LEU A 53 12.00 -3.98 -1.82
C LEU A 53 11.53 -2.54 -2.03
N GLN A 54 11.13 -2.22 -3.24
CA GLN A 54 10.50 -0.95 -3.55
C GLN A 54 8.97 -1.10 -3.59
N LEU A 55 8.29 -0.40 -2.70
CA LEU A 55 6.82 -0.34 -2.66
C LEU A 55 6.39 1.05 -3.11
N LYS A 56 5.71 1.13 -4.25
CA LYS A 56 5.23 2.39 -4.81
C LYS A 56 3.73 2.50 -4.65
N ILE A 57 3.29 3.31 -3.70
CA ILE A 57 1.87 3.67 -3.55
C ILE A 57 1.55 4.74 -4.59
N THR A 58 0.59 4.47 -5.45
CA THR A 58 0.18 5.33 -6.56
C THR A 58 -1.25 5.86 -6.35
N ALA A 59 -1.77 6.65 -7.29
CA ALA A 59 -3.10 7.28 -7.24
C ALA A 59 -3.35 8.34 -6.14
N LEU A 60 -2.35 8.68 -5.31
CA LEU A 60 -2.46 9.70 -4.24
C LEU A 60 -2.84 11.13 -4.71
N LYS A 61 -2.76 11.42 -6.02
CA LYS A 61 -2.94 12.76 -6.59
C LYS A 61 -4.40 13.23 -6.66
N ASN A 62 -5.36 12.30 -6.56
CA ASN A 62 -6.78 12.60 -6.74
C ASN A 62 -7.52 12.86 -5.42
N TYR A 63 -6.84 12.75 -4.28
CA TYR A 63 -7.50 12.85 -2.97
C TYR A 63 -7.24 14.20 -2.33
N VAL A 64 -8.31 14.82 -1.83
CA VAL A 64 -8.23 16.02 -1.00
C VAL A 64 -7.52 15.64 0.28
N PHE A 65 -6.22 15.89 0.25
CA PHE A 65 -5.34 15.47 1.30
C PHE A 65 -5.10 16.66 2.21
N GLN A 66 -5.73 16.66 3.38
CA GLN A 66 -5.68 17.76 4.36
C GLN A 66 -4.31 17.90 5.07
N GLY A 67 -3.21 17.48 4.42
CA GLY A 67 -1.84 17.34 4.95
C GLY A 67 -1.57 15.88 5.37
N ARG A 68 -0.50 15.17 5.00
CA ARG A 68 0.94 15.47 4.76
C ARG A 68 1.67 14.42 3.87
N TRP A 69 2.51 14.80 2.88
CA TRP A 69 3.48 13.88 2.19
C TRP A 69 4.69 14.62 1.55
N PRO A 70 5.35 15.56 2.26
CA PRO A 70 6.82 15.51 2.30
C PRO A 70 7.33 15.09 3.69
N GLY A 71 8.28 14.15 3.75
CA GLY A 71 8.92 13.71 5.01
C GLY A 71 8.12 12.69 5.84
N TYR A 72 7.07 12.08 5.30
CA TYR A 72 6.40 10.98 5.99
C TYR A 72 7.20 9.68 5.84
N CYS A 73 7.43 9.00 6.96
CA CYS A 73 7.96 7.65 7.01
C CYS A 73 6.84 6.69 7.36
N GLY A 74 6.63 5.65 6.55
CA GLY A 74 5.73 4.55 6.92
C GLY A 74 6.28 3.84 8.15
N SER A 75 5.42 3.55 9.12
CA SER A 75 5.80 2.68 10.23
C SER A 75 5.89 1.24 9.73
N VAL A 76 7.00 0.59 10.01
CA VAL A 76 7.19 -0.85 9.80
C VAL A 76 7.33 -1.46 11.20
N THR A 77 6.50 -2.44 11.51
CA THR A 77 6.51 -3.18 12.78
C THR A 77 6.84 -4.63 12.53
#